data_AF-A0A934C1U7-F1
#
_entry.id   AF-A0A934C1U7-F1
#
_cell.length_a   1.000
_cell.length_b   1.000
_cell.length_c   1.000
_cell.angle_alpha   90.00
_cell.angle_beta   90.00
_cell.angle_gamma   90.00
#
_symmetry.space_group_name_H-M   'P 1'
#
loop_
_entity.id
_entity.type
_entity.pdbx_description
1 polymer ?
#
loop_
_entity_poly.entity_id
_entity_poly.type
_entity_poly.pdbx_seq_one_letter_code
_entity_poly.pdbx_strand_id
1 'polypeptide(L)'
;MVSPHDATGGFAGSGADVPPFDDDAWEDLLNFIEEKRVIPILGPELLRVETEGGSRLLYDWLAERLAARLGVDLGQLPPPPTLNDVVCWYLAARGRREEAYTRLRTILRETNFAPPPALRQLAQITDFDLFVTTTFDPLLEQAINLERFAGAASTEVIAYAPNRVADLTVERERQQRPVVYHLLGRLSASPTYVISDEDTLEFVCALQSEHLTPEKLFHELEHNHLLLIGSNFSNWLARLFLRMAKRRRLSDPRDVGEVVADSQSAKDSRLMSFLQQVSVRTRVYSGAERFVAELHERWLRRRGRDAGSAAMAAPALEPQRFLPPQREMPENAVFISYAREDLPAVQRLKAGLDAAGVTTWFDMERLESGDDYDRKIRQNIGRCAFFVPVVSATTQRRLEAYFRREWSYAVDRSRNIAEGAVFILPVCIDGTTEAEALVPEKFKAVHFSRLPGGTVTPEFARRLAELFGSRVR
;
A
#
# COMPACT_ATOMS: atom_id res chain seq x y z
N MET A 1 9.93 74.97 8.82
CA MET A 1 9.59 73.85 9.71
C MET A 1 8.84 72.83 8.89
N VAL A 2 9.46 71.67 8.70
CA VAL A 2 9.02 70.58 7.84
C VAL A 2 7.82 69.88 8.49
N SER A 3 6.71 69.77 7.78
CA SER A 3 5.57 68.91 8.16
C SER A 3 5.78 67.52 7.55
N PRO A 4 5.43 66.42 8.24
CA PRO A 4 5.74 65.08 7.77
C PRO A 4 4.74 64.63 6.69
N HIS A 5 5.29 64.09 5.61
CA HIS A 5 4.56 63.39 4.57
C HIS A 5 4.09 62.03 5.10
N ASP A 6 2.77 61.84 5.19
CA ASP A 6 2.14 60.53 5.25
C ASP A 6 2.27 59.85 3.88
N ALA A 7 3.13 58.85 3.80
CA ALA A 7 3.20 57.92 2.68
C ALA A 7 2.41 56.64 3.03
N THR A 8 1.10 56.67 2.87
CA THR A 8 0.26 55.46 2.81
C THR A 8 0.14 55.03 1.36
N GLY A 9 1.21 54.41 0.84
CA GLY A 9 1.16 53.65 -0.40
C GLY A 9 0.34 52.39 -0.18
N GLY A 10 -0.95 52.43 -0.54
CA GLY A 10 -1.80 51.25 -0.61
C GLY A 10 -1.26 50.30 -1.67
N PHE A 11 -0.63 49.21 -1.25
CA PHE A 11 -0.45 48.03 -2.09
C PHE A 11 -1.82 47.39 -2.26
N ALA A 12 -2.55 47.82 -3.29
CA ALA A 12 -3.59 47.00 -3.90
C ALA A 12 -2.89 45.74 -4.44
N GLY A 13 -2.90 44.68 -3.64
CA GLY A 13 -2.53 43.35 -4.10
C GLY A 13 -3.51 42.96 -5.18
N SER A 14 -3.09 43.09 -6.44
CA SER A 14 -3.66 42.36 -7.56
C SER A 14 -3.76 40.89 -7.13
N GLY A 15 -4.99 40.37 -7.05
CA GLY A 15 -5.19 38.93 -6.91
C GLY A 15 -4.41 38.26 -8.03
N ALA A 16 -3.39 37.48 -7.68
CA ALA A 16 -2.65 36.69 -8.65
C ALA A 16 -3.63 35.65 -9.19
N ASP A 17 -4.21 35.91 -10.36
CA ASP A 17 -4.95 34.90 -11.13
C ASP A 17 -4.01 33.71 -11.31
N VAL A 18 -4.32 32.62 -10.61
CA VAL A 18 -3.68 31.33 -10.83
C VAL A 18 -4.02 30.95 -12.27
N PRO A 19 -3.03 30.70 -13.15
CA PRO A 19 -3.34 30.30 -14.51
C PRO A 19 -4.24 29.05 -14.46
N PRO A 20 -5.36 29.05 -15.18
CA PRO A 20 -6.26 27.91 -15.22
C PRO A 20 -5.48 26.66 -15.64
N PHE A 21 -5.92 25.50 -15.17
CA PHE A 21 -5.37 24.23 -15.64
C PHE A 21 -5.74 24.07 -17.12
N ASP A 22 -4.82 24.45 -18.00
CA ASP A 22 -5.02 24.52 -19.43
C ASP A 22 -4.94 23.13 -20.08
N ASP A 23 -5.30 23.04 -21.36
CA ASP A 23 -5.31 21.76 -22.08
C ASP A 23 -3.89 21.17 -22.21
N ASP A 24 -2.87 22.02 -22.37
CA ASP A 24 -1.46 21.57 -22.37
C ASP A 24 -1.10 20.93 -21.02
N ALA A 25 -1.56 21.50 -19.91
CA ALA A 25 -1.35 20.93 -18.59
C ALA A 25 -2.02 19.58 -18.37
N TRP A 26 -3.21 19.40 -18.96
CA TRP A 26 -3.88 18.11 -18.99
C TRP A 26 -3.11 17.09 -19.82
N GLU A 27 -2.66 17.44 -21.02
CA GLU A 27 -1.89 16.52 -21.86
C GLU A 27 -0.56 16.12 -21.20
N ASP A 28 0.16 17.06 -20.60
CA ASP A 28 1.36 16.77 -19.79
C ASP A 28 1.06 15.75 -18.69
N LEU A 29 0.00 15.99 -17.90
CA LEU A 29 -0.38 15.10 -16.81
C LEU A 29 -0.71 13.71 -17.31
N LEU A 30 -1.50 13.58 -18.38
CA LEU A 30 -1.85 12.29 -18.98
C LEU A 30 -0.61 11.55 -19.48
N ASN A 31 0.35 12.24 -20.12
CA ASN A 31 1.63 11.66 -20.54
C ASN A 31 2.41 11.10 -19.33
N PHE A 32 2.52 11.87 -18.23
CA PHE A 32 3.22 11.41 -17.04
C PHE A 32 2.51 10.23 -16.35
N ILE A 33 1.18 10.15 -16.44
CA ILE A 33 0.41 8.99 -15.95
C ILE A 33 0.72 7.75 -16.79
N GLU A 34 0.74 7.85 -18.12
CA GLU A 34 1.10 6.74 -19.03
C GLU A 34 2.50 6.20 -18.77
N GLU A 35 3.45 7.09 -18.48
CA GLU A 35 4.82 6.72 -18.09
C GLU A 35 4.92 6.15 -16.66
N LYS A 36 3.81 6.07 -15.92
CA LYS A 36 3.75 5.68 -14.50
C LYS A 36 4.66 6.55 -13.62
N ARG A 37 4.76 7.84 -13.92
CA ARG A 37 5.58 8.81 -13.18
C ARG A 37 4.79 9.72 -12.25
N VAL A 38 3.50 9.45 -12.06
CA VAL A 38 2.61 10.20 -11.17
C VAL A 38 2.23 9.36 -9.97
N ILE A 39 2.29 9.95 -8.77
CA ILE A 39 1.83 9.34 -7.52
C ILE A 39 0.63 10.16 -7.00
N PRO A 40 -0.59 9.59 -7.03
CA PRO A 40 -1.76 10.20 -6.40
C PRO A 40 -1.66 10.15 -4.87
N ILE A 41 -1.90 11.30 -4.24
CA ILE A 41 -1.93 11.51 -2.80
C ILE A 41 -3.34 11.98 -2.44
N LEU A 42 -4.12 11.08 -1.83
CA LEU A 42 -5.57 11.24 -1.68
C LEU A 42 -5.96 11.57 -0.25
N GLY A 43 -6.84 12.56 -0.11
CA GLY A 43 -7.38 12.99 1.17
C GLY A 43 -8.89 12.90 1.33
N PRO A 44 -9.40 13.43 2.45
CA PRO A 44 -10.77 13.20 2.89
C PRO A 44 -11.85 13.87 2.03
N GLU A 45 -11.54 14.89 1.21
CA GLU A 45 -12.57 15.53 0.37
C GLU A 45 -13.18 14.57 -0.68
N LEU A 46 -12.47 13.49 -1.03
CA LEU A 46 -12.95 12.47 -1.96
C LEU A 46 -13.89 11.45 -1.30
N LEU A 47 -14.04 11.50 0.03
CA LEU A 47 -14.77 10.51 0.81
C LEU A 47 -16.22 10.93 1.04
N ARG A 48 -16.95 11.25 -0.04
CA ARG A 48 -18.40 11.44 0.03
C ARG A 48 -19.10 10.09 0.05
N VAL A 49 -19.80 9.82 1.14
CA VAL A 49 -20.55 8.57 1.35
C VAL A 49 -22.05 8.85 1.36
N GLU A 50 -22.81 7.89 0.84
CA GLU A 50 -24.27 7.92 0.92
C GLU A 50 -24.73 7.46 2.30
N THR A 51 -25.58 8.27 2.93
CA THR A 51 -26.10 8.03 4.27
C THR A 51 -27.62 8.16 4.26
N GLU A 52 -28.30 7.76 5.35
CA GLU A 52 -29.77 7.91 5.45
C GLU A 52 -30.24 9.36 5.25
N GLY A 53 -29.41 10.35 5.62
CA GLY A 53 -29.68 11.77 5.44
C GLY A 53 -29.17 12.37 4.12
N GLY A 54 -28.73 11.52 3.18
CA GLY A 54 -28.14 11.93 1.90
C GLY A 54 -26.61 11.90 1.90
N SER A 55 -26.04 12.40 0.80
CA SER A 55 -24.60 12.40 0.54
C SER A 55 -23.86 13.40 1.45
N ARG A 56 -22.87 12.93 2.21
CA ARG A 56 -22.03 13.78 3.07
C ARG A 56 -20.62 13.24 3.19
N LEU A 57 -19.69 14.07 3.68
CA LEU A 57 -18.31 13.63 3.91
C LEU A 57 -18.26 12.58 5.02
N LEU A 58 -17.46 11.54 4.81
CA LEU A 58 -17.28 10.47 5.77
C LEU A 58 -16.79 10.99 7.12
N TYR A 59 -15.85 11.93 7.11
CA TYR A 59 -15.25 12.46 8.33
C TYR A 59 -16.24 13.27 9.17
N ASP A 60 -17.12 14.06 8.54
CA ASP A 60 -18.22 14.75 9.21
C ASP A 60 -19.21 13.73 9.81
N TRP A 61 -19.56 12.69 9.03
CA TRP A 61 -20.43 11.61 9.52
C TRP A 61 -19.82 10.87 10.72
N LEU A 62 -18.51 10.61 10.67
CA LEU A 62 -17.78 9.93 11.73
C LEU A 62 -17.69 10.79 12.99
N ALA A 63 -17.46 12.10 12.87
CA ALA A 63 -17.41 13.01 14.01
C ALA A 63 -18.73 13.00 14.80
N GLU A 64 -19.87 13.15 14.13
CA GLU A 64 -21.19 13.08 14.77
C GLU A 64 -21.46 11.73 15.44
N ARG A 65 -21.13 10.62 14.76
CA ARG A 65 -21.36 9.27 15.30
C ARG A 65 -20.44 8.96 16.46
N LEU A 66 -19.19 9.42 16.40
CA LEU A 66 -18.22 9.28 17.49
C LEU A 66 -18.66 10.09 18.70
N ALA A 67 -19.11 11.33 18.50
CA ALA A 67 -19.65 12.17 19.57
C ALA A 67 -20.81 11.48 20.29
N ALA A 68 -21.77 10.93 19.53
CA ALA A 68 -22.89 10.19 20.10
C ALA A 68 -22.45 8.95 20.90
N ARG A 69 -21.43 8.20 20.43
CA ARG A 69 -20.91 7.01 21.12
C ARG A 69 -20.08 7.32 22.36
N LEU A 70 -19.46 8.49 22.42
CA LEU A 70 -18.65 8.97 23.54
C LEU A 70 -19.45 9.86 24.52
N GLY A 71 -20.72 10.17 24.20
CA GLY A 71 -21.56 11.04 25.03
C GLY A 71 -21.13 12.51 24.98
N VAL A 72 -20.52 12.94 23.86
CA VAL A 72 -20.10 14.34 23.63
C VAL A 72 -21.30 15.17 23.17
N ASP A 73 -21.46 16.34 23.79
CA ASP A 73 -22.50 17.31 23.41
C ASP A 73 -22.08 18.10 22.16
N LEU A 74 -22.69 17.79 21.02
CA LEU A 74 -22.43 18.48 19.76
C LEU A 74 -22.77 19.98 19.80
N GLY A 75 -23.65 20.42 20.70
CA GLY A 75 -24.00 21.84 20.85
C GLY A 75 -22.85 22.70 21.39
N GLN A 76 -21.82 22.08 21.95
CA GLN A 76 -20.63 22.77 22.48
C GLN A 76 -19.47 22.80 21.49
N LEU A 77 -19.60 22.14 20.33
CA LEU A 77 -18.55 22.06 19.32
C LEU A 77 -18.79 23.08 18.20
N PRO A 78 -17.73 23.59 17.54
CA PRO A 78 -17.87 24.42 16.35
C PRO A 78 -18.62 23.65 15.23
N PRO A 79 -19.61 24.27 14.55
CA PRO A 79 -20.26 23.65 13.41
C PRO A 79 -19.50 23.94 12.09
N PRO A 80 -19.24 22.93 11.22
CA PRO A 80 -19.48 21.50 11.43
C PRO A 80 -18.43 20.87 12.37
N PRO A 81 -18.82 19.91 13.23
CA PRO A 81 -17.90 19.29 14.18
C PRO A 81 -16.89 18.39 13.47
N THR A 82 -15.62 18.50 13.85
CA THR A 82 -14.56 17.61 13.33
C THR A 82 -14.22 16.49 14.32
N LEU A 83 -13.52 15.46 13.85
CA LEU A 83 -13.00 14.40 14.74
C LEU A 83 -12.10 14.98 15.84
N ASN A 84 -11.28 15.98 15.49
CA ASN A 84 -10.40 16.65 16.43
C ASN A 84 -11.19 17.35 17.55
N ASP A 85 -12.26 18.06 17.21
CA ASP A 85 -13.11 18.75 18.19
C ASP A 85 -13.73 17.75 19.18
N VAL A 86 -14.25 16.62 18.67
CA VAL A 86 -14.86 15.56 19.47
C VAL A 86 -13.84 14.92 20.40
N VAL A 87 -12.64 14.60 19.89
CA VAL A 87 -11.57 13.99 20.69
C VAL A 87 -11.06 14.97 21.76
N CYS A 88 -10.80 16.22 21.40
CA CYS A 88 -10.35 17.25 22.34
C CYS A 88 -11.36 17.46 23.47
N TRP A 89 -12.65 17.58 23.16
CA TRP A 89 -13.70 17.70 24.17
C TRP A 89 -13.76 16.46 25.06
N TYR A 90 -13.70 15.26 24.47
CA TYR A 90 -13.77 14.01 25.23
C TYR A 90 -12.60 13.86 26.22
N LEU A 91 -11.38 14.21 25.80
CA LEU A 91 -10.20 14.19 26.65
C LEU A 91 -10.28 15.26 27.75
N ALA A 92 -10.80 16.45 27.46
CA ALA A 92 -11.03 17.50 28.45
C ALA A 92 -12.03 17.04 29.54
N ALA A 93 -13.01 16.22 29.17
CA ALA A 93 -13.95 15.57 30.08
C ALA A 93 -13.37 14.35 30.83
N ARG A 94 -12.04 14.15 30.82
CA ARG A 94 -11.31 13.02 31.41
C ARG A 94 -11.59 11.66 30.75
N GLY A 95 -12.04 11.67 29.50
CA GLY A 95 -12.12 10.46 28.67
C GLY A 95 -10.75 9.88 28.36
N ARG A 96 -10.70 8.58 28.05
CA ARG A 96 -9.46 7.91 27.63
C ARG A 96 -9.33 7.89 26.12
N ARG A 97 -8.14 8.19 25.60
CA ARG A 97 -7.87 8.27 24.16
C ARG A 97 -8.19 6.94 23.45
N GLU A 98 -7.81 5.81 24.03
CA GLU A 98 -7.99 4.46 23.49
C GLU A 98 -9.46 4.11 23.24
N GLU A 99 -10.37 4.72 24.00
CA GLU A 99 -11.80 4.51 23.82
C GLU A 99 -12.29 5.15 22.52
N ALA A 100 -11.81 6.34 22.16
CA ALA A 100 -12.16 6.99 20.90
C ALA A 100 -11.78 6.10 19.69
N TYR A 101 -10.57 5.53 19.71
CA TYR A 101 -10.10 4.58 18.69
C TYR A 101 -10.97 3.33 18.61
N THR A 102 -11.25 2.71 19.76
CA THR A 102 -12.08 1.50 19.83
C THR A 102 -13.50 1.75 19.34
N ARG A 103 -14.10 2.89 19.71
CA ARG A 103 -15.44 3.28 19.26
C ARG A 103 -15.45 3.57 17.77
N LEU A 104 -14.48 4.31 17.25
CA LEU A 104 -14.42 4.65 15.82
C LEU A 104 -14.28 3.40 14.93
N ARG A 105 -13.44 2.44 15.34
CA ARG A 105 -13.33 1.14 14.67
C ARG A 105 -14.66 0.37 14.65
N THR A 106 -15.39 0.43 15.75
CA THR A 106 -16.69 -0.24 15.88
C THR A 106 -17.71 0.41 14.93
N ILE A 107 -17.78 1.74 14.91
CA ILE A 107 -18.67 2.51 14.03
C ILE A 107 -18.44 2.14 12.56
N LEU A 108 -17.18 2.15 12.10
CA LEU A 108 -16.88 1.85 10.69
C LEU A 108 -17.16 0.39 10.30
N ARG A 109 -16.97 -0.56 11.22
CA ARG A 109 -17.31 -1.97 10.99
C ARG A 109 -18.81 -2.22 10.84
N GLU A 110 -19.64 -1.45 11.55
CA GLU A 110 -21.10 -1.60 11.52
C GLU A 110 -21.72 -1.02 10.25
N THR A 111 -21.19 0.07 9.70
CA THR A 111 -21.85 0.81 8.62
C THR A 111 -21.45 0.36 7.20
N ASN A 112 -20.26 -0.24 7.02
CA ASN A 112 -19.75 -0.78 5.75
C ASN A 112 -20.16 0.01 4.48
N PHE A 113 -19.56 1.19 4.26
CA PHE A 113 -19.84 2.02 3.09
C PHE A 113 -19.28 1.42 1.80
N ALA A 114 -19.99 1.63 0.68
CA ALA A 114 -19.44 1.38 -0.64
C ALA A 114 -18.40 2.45 -1.01
N PRO A 115 -17.36 2.12 -1.80
CA PRO A 115 -16.38 3.10 -2.23
C PRO A 115 -17.01 4.23 -3.07
N PRO A 116 -16.70 5.52 -2.76
CA PRO A 116 -17.22 6.67 -3.49
C PRO A 116 -16.87 6.64 -4.98
N PRO A 117 -17.70 7.24 -5.86
CA PRO A 117 -17.46 7.28 -7.31
C PRO A 117 -16.09 7.83 -7.69
N ALA A 118 -15.61 8.87 -7.00
CA ALA A 118 -14.29 9.46 -7.27
C ALA A 118 -13.14 8.46 -7.04
N LEU A 119 -13.18 7.69 -5.96
CA LEU A 119 -12.17 6.64 -5.72
C LEU A 119 -12.25 5.52 -6.75
N ARG A 120 -13.47 5.15 -7.18
CA ARG A 120 -13.66 4.15 -8.23
C ARG A 120 -13.10 4.62 -9.58
N GLN A 121 -13.31 5.88 -9.94
CA GLN A 121 -12.74 6.49 -11.16
C GLN A 121 -11.21 6.48 -11.12
N LEU A 122 -10.59 6.86 -10.00
CA LEU A 122 -9.14 6.76 -9.83
C LEU A 122 -8.64 5.31 -9.90
N ALA A 123 -9.38 4.37 -9.32
CA ALA A 123 -9.08 2.95 -9.38
C ALA A 123 -9.15 2.38 -10.81
N GLN A 124 -9.98 2.93 -11.70
CA GLN A 124 -10.05 2.51 -13.11
C GLN A 124 -8.83 2.94 -13.93
N ILE A 125 -8.07 3.95 -13.50
CA ILE A 125 -6.82 4.36 -14.15
C ILE A 125 -5.70 3.39 -13.74
N THR A 126 -5.48 2.35 -14.54
CA THR A 126 -4.57 1.23 -14.20
C THR A 126 -3.09 1.61 -14.08
N ASP A 127 -2.70 2.75 -14.65
CA ASP A 127 -1.29 3.18 -14.70
C ASP A 127 -0.84 3.83 -13.39
N PHE A 128 -1.78 4.10 -12.48
CA PHE A 128 -1.45 4.31 -11.07
C PHE A 128 -1.19 2.96 -10.38
N ASP A 129 0.05 2.70 -10.01
CA ASP A 129 0.52 1.52 -9.29
C ASP A 129 0.84 1.81 -7.81
N LEU A 130 1.13 3.05 -7.44
CA LEU A 130 1.33 3.48 -6.06
C LEU A 130 0.37 4.63 -5.72
N PHE A 131 -0.46 4.42 -4.71
CA PHE A 131 -1.31 5.45 -4.11
C PHE A 131 -0.82 5.76 -2.71
N VAL A 132 -0.78 7.04 -2.36
CA VAL A 132 -0.63 7.48 -0.97
C VAL A 132 -1.97 8.03 -0.51
N THR A 133 -2.39 7.69 0.70
CA THR A 133 -3.59 8.26 1.30
C THR A 133 -3.27 8.84 2.68
N THR A 134 -3.90 9.96 2.99
CA THR A 134 -3.86 10.60 4.31
C THR A 134 -5.06 10.24 5.17
N THR A 135 -5.94 9.36 4.70
CA THR A 135 -7.10 8.89 5.45
C THR A 135 -6.87 7.48 5.97
N PHE A 136 -7.57 7.13 7.06
CA PHE A 136 -7.36 5.84 7.75
C PHE A 136 -8.36 4.76 7.33
N ASP A 137 -9.37 5.12 6.54
CA ASP A 137 -10.45 4.23 6.09
C ASP A 137 -10.00 3.28 4.97
N PRO A 138 -10.68 2.15 4.76
CA PRO A 138 -10.30 1.16 3.75
C PRO A 138 -10.88 1.45 2.34
N LEU A 139 -11.55 2.58 2.09
CA LEU A 139 -12.38 2.73 0.87
C LEU A 139 -11.54 2.78 -0.40
N LEU A 140 -10.32 3.31 -0.35
CA LEU A 140 -9.41 3.33 -1.51
C LEU A 140 -8.95 1.91 -1.89
N GLU A 141 -8.52 1.11 -0.91
CA GLU A 141 -8.19 -0.30 -1.10
C GLU A 141 -9.38 -1.04 -1.73
N GLN A 142 -10.57 -0.82 -1.18
CA GLN A 142 -11.80 -1.45 -1.67
C GLN A 142 -12.15 -1.02 -3.10
N ALA A 143 -11.98 0.26 -3.45
CA ALA A 143 -12.21 0.76 -4.81
C ALA A 143 -11.27 0.07 -5.82
N ILE A 144 -9.98 -0.01 -5.49
CA ILE A 144 -8.99 -0.67 -6.36
C ILE A 144 -9.31 -2.15 -6.53
N ASN A 145 -9.63 -2.84 -5.43
CA ASN A 145 -9.98 -4.26 -5.48
C ASN A 145 -11.26 -4.50 -6.29
N LEU A 146 -12.27 -3.64 -6.15
CA LEU A 146 -13.52 -3.74 -6.90
C LEU A 146 -13.28 -3.58 -8.41
N GLU A 147 -12.59 -2.51 -8.80
CA GLU A 147 -12.43 -2.15 -10.22
C GLU A 147 -11.37 -2.98 -10.94
N ARG A 148 -10.26 -3.33 -10.28
CA ARG A 148 -9.12 -4.02 -10.93
C ARG A 148 -9.11 -5.53 -10.71
N PHE A 149 -9.75 -6.01 -9.64
CA PHE A 149 -9.64 -7.40 -9.20
C PHE A 149 -10.99 -8.06 -8.91
N ALA A 150 -12.10 -7.51 -9.43
CA ALA A 150 -13.45 -8.03 -9.23
C ALA A 150 -13.81 -8.28 -7.75
N GLY A 151 -13.31 -7.42 -6.87
CA GLY A 151 -13.49 -7.48 -5.41
C GLY A 151 -12.49 -8.38 -4.67
N ALA A 152 -11.63 -9.13 -5.36
CA ALA A 152 -10.61 -9.95 -4.73
C ALA A 152 -9.51 -9.06 -4.15
N ALA A 153 -9.24 -9.14 -2.84
CA ALA A 153 -8.25 -8.25 -2.25
C ALA A 153 -6.80 -8.65 -2.58
N SER A 154 -6.31 -8.02 -3.65
CA SER A 154 -5.02 -8.24 -4.27
C SER A 154 -4.10 -7.02 -4.14
N THR A 155 -4.66 -5.84 -3.92
CA THR A 155 -3.94 -4.61 -3.57
C THR A 155 -3.09 -4.81 -2.33
N GLU A 156 -1.83 -4.40 -2.38
CA GLU A 156 -0.94 -4.35 -1.22
C GLU A 156 -1.26 -3.08 -0.44
N VAL A 157 -1.47 -3.21 0.86
CA VAL A 157 -1.70 -2.07 1.76
C VAL A 157 -0.51 -1.99 2.68
N ILE A 158 -0.05 -0.77 2.94
CA ILE A 158 1.03 -0.47 3.88
C ILE A 158 0.55 0.69 4.74
N ALA A 159 0.73 0.61 6.06
CA ALA A 159 0.33 1.68 6.96
C ALA A 159 1.49 2.14 7.85
N TYR A 160 1.78 3.44 7.81
CA TYR A 160 2.78 4.06 8.67
C TYR A 160 2.26 4.19 10.10
N ALA A 161 3.13 3.96 11.09
CA ALA A 161 2.87 4.28 12.48
C ALA A 161 4.15 4.84 13.15
N PRO A 162 4.06 5.87 14.01
CA PRO A 162 5.22 6.49 14.66
C PRO A 162 6.12 5.52 15.45
N ASN A 163 5.54 4.45 15.98
CA ASN A 163 6.26 3.44 16.76
C ASN A 163 6.82 2.29 15.91
N ARG A 164 6.54 2.29 14.59
CA ARG A 164 6.95 1.22 13.69
C ARG A 164 7.00 1.70 12.25
N VAL A 165 8.21 1.77 11.72
CA VAL A 165 8.44 2.08 10.30
C VAL A 165 7.94 0.92 9.45
N ALA A 166 6.89 1.18 8.68
CA ALA A 166 6.49 0.35 7.56
C ALA A 166 6.83 1.11 6.28
N ASP A 167 7.60 0.51 5.39
CA ASP A 167 8.04 1.13 4.14
C ASP A 167 7.69 0.21 2.96
N LEU A 168 7.87 0.69 1.74
CA LEU A 168 7.66 -0.10 0.52
C LEU A 168 8.49 -1.39 0.57
N THR A 169 7.86 -2.52 0.29
CA THR A 169 8.51 -3.83 0.28
C THR A 169 9.58 -3.90 -0.80
N VAL A 170 9.26 -3.40 -1.99
CA VAL A 170 10.13 -3.30 -3.17
C VAL A 170 10.08 -1.90 -3.79
N GLU A 171 11.07 -1.58 -4.61
CA GLU A 171 11.08 -0.40 -5.49
C GLU A 171 9.84 -0.39 -6.40
N ARG A 172 9.34 0.79 -6.74
CA ARG A 172 8.09 0.94 -7.51
C ARG A 172 8.12 0.19 -8.84
N GLU A 173 9.25 0.24 -9.56
CA GLU A 173 9.44 -0.45 -10.85
C GLU A 173 9.28 -1.97 -10.77
N ARG A 174 9.45 -2.56 -9.59
CA ARG A 174 9.36 -4.01 -9.35
C ARG A 174 8.03 -4.42 -8.73
N GLN A 175 7.13 -3.47 -8.48
CA GLN A 175 5.81 -3.75 -7.92
C GLN A 175 4.95 -4.49 -8.95
N GLN A 176 4.45 -5.66 -8.56
CA GLN A 176 3.56 -6.45 -9.41
C GLN A 176 2.09 -6.15 -9.15
N ARG A 177 1.79 -5.43 -8.06
CA ARG A 177 0.43 -5.14 -7.60
C ARG A 177 0.34 -3.68 -7.18
N PRO A 178 -0.85 -3.07 -7.30
CA PRO A 178 -1.03 -1.72 -6.82
C PRO A 178 -0.84 -1.68 -5.30
N VAL A 179 -0.16 -0.65 -4.84
CA VAL A 179 0.12 -0.38 -3.43
C VAL A 179 -0.72 0.81 -2.97
N VAL A 180 -1.37 0.69 -1.81
CA VAL A 180 -1.99 1.78 -1.07
C VAL A 180 -1.19 2.01 0.22
N TYR A 181 -0.55 3.17 0.30
CA TYR A 181 0.23 3.57 1.46
C TYR A 181 -0.55 4.57 2.33
N HIS A 182 -0.96 4.16 3.53
CA HIS A 182 -1.58 5.02 4.53
C HIS A 182 -0.51 5.79 5.31
N LEU A 183 -0.33 7.06 4.95
CA LEU A 183 0.70 7.92 5.55
C LEU A 183 0.35 8.33 6.98
N LEU A 184 -0.94 8.53 7.26
CA LEU A 184 -1.46 8.95 8.58
C LEU A 184 -2.10 7.79 9.36
N GLY A 185 -1.61 6.58 9.07
CA GLY A 185 -2.05 5.34 9.71
C GLY A 185 -3.36 4.78 9.16
N ARG A 186 -3.69 3.57 9.62
CA ARG A 186 -4.87 2.80 9.18
C ARG A 186 -5.76 2.47 10.38
N LEU A 187 -7.07 2.38 10.13
CA LEU A 187 -8.07 2.07 11.14
C LEU A 187 -7.67 0.84 11.98
N SER A 188 -7.56 1.05 13.28
CA SER A 188 -7.20 0.03 14.27
C SER A 188 -7.96 0.27 15.58
N ALA A 189 -7.92 -0.67 16.52
CA ALA A 189 -8.37 -0.39 17.90
C ALA A 189 -7.28 0.32 18.71
N SER A 190 -6.04 0.28 18.24
CA SER A 190 -4.90 0.93 18.85
C SER A 190 -4.72 2.36 18.30
N PRO A 191 -4.09 3.26 19.07
CA PRO A 191 -3.79 4.63 18.65
C PRO A 191 -2.63 4.67 17.63
N THR A 192 -2.86 4.12 16.45
CA THR A 192 -1.87 3.98 15.36
C THR A 192 -2.30 4.71 14.09
N TYR A 193 -3.20 5.68 14.21
CA TYR A 193 -3.66 6.53 13.11
C TYR A 193 -4.18 7.87 13.65
N VAL A 194 -4.31 8.84 12.77
CA VAL A 194 -4.64 10.23 13.12
C VAL A 194 -6.15 10.43 13.27
N ILE A 195 -6.59 10.89 14.44
CA ILE A 195 -7.97 11.39 14.68
C ILE A 195 -7.99 12.78 15.33
N SER A 196 -6.84 13.30 15.76
CA SER A 196 -6.66 14.61 16.37
C SER A 196 -5.42 15.34 15.84
N ASP A 197 -5.33 16.64 16.13
CA ASP A 197 -4.18 17.47 15.75
C ASP A 197 -2.90 17.02 16.47
N GLU A 198 -3.00 16.57 17.73
CA GLU A 198 -1.88 16.01 18.47
C GLU A 198 -1.31 14.77 17.75
N ASP A 199 -2.16 13.86 17.30
CA ASP A 199 -1.72 12.70 16.51
C ASP A 199 -1.03 13.16 15.21
N THR A 200 -1.59 14.18 14.54
CA THR A 200 -0.99 14.74 13.32
C THR A 200 0.43 15.23 13.59
N LEU A 201 0.65 15.93 14.72
CA LEU A 201 1.98 16.41 15.12
C LEU A 201 2.94 15.25 15.39
N GLU A 202 2.52 14.22 16.13
CA GLU A 202 3.35 13.04 16.42
C GLU A 202 3.76 12.31 15.13
N PHE A 203 2.84 12.13 14.18
CA PHE A 203 3.13 11.53 12.89
C PHE A 203 4.13 12.37 12.08
N VAL A 204 3.95 13.68 12.04
CA VAL A 204 4.87 14.60 11.35
C VAL A 204 6.26 14.58 11.97
N CYS A 205 6.37 14.61 13.30
CA CYS A 205 7.64 14.53 14.02
C CYS A 205 8.36 13.20 13.75
N ALA A 206 7.62 12.09 13.74
CA ALA A 206 8.16 10.77 13.43
C ALA A 206 8.66 10.70 11.98
N LEU A 207 7.92 11.22 11.00
CA LEU A 207 8.32 11.21 9.59
C LEU A 207 9.60 12.02 9.30
N GLN A 208 9.91 13.02 10.14
CA GLN A 208 11.16 13.80 10.05
C GLN A 208 12.35 13.13 10.71
N SER A 209 12.13 12.13 11.57
CA SER A 209 13.20 11.46 12.29
C SER A 209 13.91 10.46 11.38
N GLU A 210 15.25 10.48 11.32
CA GLU A 210 16.05 9.63 10.43
C GLU A 210 15.76 8.14 10.61
N HIS A 211 15.50 7.69 11.84
CA HIS A 211 15.23 6.28 12.14
C HIS A 211 13.78 5.87 11.92
N LEU A 212 12.88 6.83 11.69
CA LEU A 212 11.44 6.59 11.56
C LEU A 212 10.88 6.96 10.19
N THR A 213 11.69 7.54 9.29
CA THR A 213 11.27 7.93 7.96
C THR A 213 11.24 6.73 7.00
N PRO A 214 10.15 6.51 6.24
CA PRO A 214 10.09 5.45 5.24
C PRO A 214 10.91 5.85 4.01
N GLU A 215 12.15 5.34 3.93
CA GLU A 215 13.14 5.81 2.98
C GLU A 215 12.75 5.59 1.51
N LYS A 216 12.21 4.42 1.18
CA LYS A 216 11.83 4.07 -0.19
C LYS A 216 10.61 4.85 -0.64
N LEU A 217 9.58 4.97 0.20
CA LEU A 217 8.42 5.79 -0.13
C LEU A 217 8.86 7.23 -0.47
N PHE A 218 9.69 7.83 0.37
CA PHE A 218 10.12 9.21 0.15
C PHE A 218 11.07 9.35 -1.05
N HIS A 219 11.87 8.33 -1.34
CA HIS A 219 12.63 8.26 -2.59
C HIS A 219 11.69 8.28 -3.81
N GLU A 220 10.60 7.52 -3.79
CA GLU A 220 9.59 7.55 -4.85
C GLU A 220 8.89 8.92 -4.94
N LEU A 221 8.50 9.50 -3.81
CA LEU A 221 7.88 10.83 -3.78
C LEU A 221 8.81 11.94 -4.31
N GLU A 222 10.13 11.80 -4.13
CA GLU A 222 11.12 12.75 -4.60
C GLU A 222 11.30 12.71 -6.13
N HIS A 223 11.23 11.53 -6.74
CA HIS A 223 11.55 11.33 -8.17
C HIS A 223 10.33 11.28 -9.09
N ASN A 224 9.12 11.34 -8.54
CA ASN A 224 7.86 11.28 -9.29
C ASN A 224 7.03 12.57 -9.15
N HIS A 225 6.17 12.81 -10.13
CA HIS A 225 5.18 13.88 -10.10
C HIS A 225 4.14 13.57 -9.03
N LEU A 226 3.80 14.57 -8.22
CA LEU A 226 2.85 14.39 -7.12
C LEU A 226 1.50 14.94 -7.51
N LEU A 227 0.45 14.14 -7.35
CA LEU A 227 -0.92 14.54 -7.60
C LEU A 227 -1.69 14.55 -6.28
N LEU A 228 -1.76 15.70 -5.62
CA LEU A 228 -2.45 15.87 -4.34
C LEU A 228 -3.92 16.16 -4.62
N ILE A 229 -4.83 15.29 -4.16
CA ILE A 229 -6.26 15.42 -4.42
C ILE A 229 -7.03 15.38 -3.09
N GLY A 230 -7.75 16.45 -2.79
CA GLY A 230 -8.67 16.48 -1.66
C GLY A 230 -8.01 16.35 -0.28
N SER A 231 -6.70 16.63 -0.19
CA SER A 231 -5.90 16.49 1.05
C SER A 231 -6.36 17.41 2.18
N ASN A 232 -7.07 18.49 1.87
CA ASN A 232 -7.54 19.52 2.81
C ASN A 232 -6.52 19.85 3.92
N PHE A 233 -5.24 19.85 3.55
CA PHE A 233 -4.18 20.13 4.50
C PHE A 233 -4.32 21.58 4.95
N SER A 234 -4.09 21.84 6.23
CA SER A 234 -3.77 23.19 6.66
C SER A 234 -2.57 23.70 5.86
N ASN A 235 -2.52 25.00 5.60
CA ASN A 235 -1.46 25.63 4.80
C ASN A 235 -0.05 25.21 5.25
N TRP A 236 0.18 25.05 6.55
CA TRP A 236 1.47 24.61 7.08
C TRP A 236 1.77 23.14 6.76
N LEU A 237 0.78 22.25 6.88
CA LEU A 237 0.95 20.81 6.69
C LEU A 237 1.19 20.48 5.22
N ALA A 238 0.53 21.18 4.30
CA ALA A 238 0.79 21.07 2.87
C ALA A 238 2.26 21.43 2.55
N ARG A 239 2.74 22.57 3.06
CA ARG A 239 4.13 23.01 2.85
C ARG A 239 5.13 22.04 3.44
N LEU A 240 4.83 21.54 4.64
CA LEU A 240 5.71 20.61 5.32
C LEU A 240 5.76 19.27 4.59
N PHE A 241 4.62 18.76 4.16
CA PHE A 241 4.54 17.55 3.36
C PHE A 241 5.31 17.68 2.05
N LEU A 242 5.15 18.78 1.32
CA LEU A 242 5.93 19.05 0.10
C LEU A 242 7.43 19.14 0.41
N ARG A 243 7.82 19.81 1.50
CA ARG A 243 9.23 19.90 1.93
C ARG A 243 9.81 18.54 2.31
N MET A 244 9.00 17.70 2.95
CA MET A 244 9.33 16.33 3.36
C MET A 244 9.50 15.44 2.13
N ALA A 245 8.53 15.43 1.21
CA ALA A 245 8.59 14.68 -0.04
C ALA A 245 9.79 15.10 -0.92
N LYS A 246 10.13 16.40 -0.93
CA LYS A 246 11.25 16.90 -1.74
C LYS A 246 12.62 16.62 -1.13
N ARG A 247 12.73 16.37 0.18
CA ARG A 247 13.97 16.20 0.97
C ARG A 247 14.99 17.36 0.95
N ARG A 248 14.94 18.26 -0.02
CA ARG A 248 15.72 19.51 -0.14
C ARG A 248 14.83 20.76 -0.06
N ARG A 249 15.40 21.96 -0.24
CA ARG A 249 14.63 23.21 -0.13
C ARG A 249 13.57 23.27 -1.22
N LEU A 250 12.40 23.80 -0.87
CA LEU A 250 11.29 23.94 -1.83
C LEU A 250 11.66 24.84 -3.01
N SER A 251 12.59 25.77 -2.86
CA SER A 251 13.12 26.62 -3.93
C SER A 251 14.02 25.90 -4.95
N ASP A 252 14.58 24.73 -4.63
CA ASP A 252 15.58 24.09 -5.50
C ASP A 252 14.93 23.52 -6.78
N PRO A 253 15.48 23.70 -7.98
CA PRO A 253 14.83 23.23 -9.21
C PRO A 253 14.69 21.70 -9.23
N ARG A 254 13.56 21.21 -9.74
CA ARG A 254 13.22 19.78 -9.81
C ARG A 254 12.58 19.47 -11.16
N ASP A 255 12.95 18.32 -11.73
CA ASP A 255 12.49 17.94 -13.06
C ASP A 255 11.04 17.46 -13.09
N VAL A 256 10.48 17.12 -11.92
CA VAL A 256 9.08 16.74 -11.73
C VAL A 256 8.29 17.86 -11.05
N GLY A 257 6.99 17.90 -11.32
CA GLY A 257 6.06 18.93 -10.82
C GLY A 257 4.99 18.37 -9.89
N GLU A 258 4.22 19.28 -9.29
CA GLU A 258 3.10 18.95 -8.41
C GLU A 258 1.77 19.48 -8.97
N VAL A 259 0.72 18.69 -8.87
CA VAL A 259 -0.65 19.10 -9.17
C VAL A 259 -1.46 19.02 -7.88
N VAL A 260 -2.11 20.11 -7.49
CA VAL A 260 -2.95 20.17 -6.29
C VAL A 260 -4.40 20.41 -6.73
N ALA A 261 -5.27 19.46 -6.44
CA ALA A 261 -6.69 19.49 -6.79
C ALA A 261 -7.54 19.38 -5.52
N ASP A 262 -7.94 20.52 -4.95
CA ASP A 262 -8.77 20.56 -3.74
C ASP A 262 -9.68 21.80 -3.71
N SER A 263 -10.56 21.87 -2.71
CA SER A 263 -11.52 22.96 -2.59
C SER A 263 -10.98 24.19 -1.82
N GLN A 264 -9.90 24.03 -1.04
CA GLN A 264 -9.39 25.03 -0.09
C GLN A 264 -8.11 25.73 -0.54
N SER A 265 -7.18 25.03 -1.18
CA SER A 265 -5.88 25.58 -1.59
C SER A 265 -6.03 26.74 -2.57
N ALA A 266 -6.99 26.64 -3.51
CA ALA A 266 -7.31 27.73 -4.43
C ALA A 266 -7.87 29.00 -3.73
N LYS A 267 -8.39 28.87 -2.51
CA LYS A 267 -8.93 29.98 -1.72
C LYS A 267 -7.91 30.56 -0.75
N ASP A 268 -6.84 29.82 -0.42
CA ASP A 268 -5.77 30.29 0.46
C ASP A 268 -4.74 31.10 -0.33
N SER A 269 -4.93 32.42 -0.33
CA SER A 269 -4.02 33.36 -0.99
C SER A 269 -2.58 33.25 -0.49
N ARG A 270 -2.35 32.89 0.78
CA ARG A 270 -0.99 32.75 1.35
C ARG A 270 -0.31 31.48 0.88
N LEU A 271 -1.05 30.37 0.78
CA LEU A 271 -0.52 29.14 0.20
C LEU A 271 -0.22 29.35 -1.28
N MET A 272 -1.10 30.03 -2.01
CA MET A 272 -0.94 30.24 -3.44
C MET A 272 0.23 31.15 -3.79
N SER A 273 0.38 32.28 -3.09
CA SER A 273 1.56 33.14 -3.24
C SER A 273 2.85 32.41 -2.88
N PHE A 274 2.82 31.53 -1.87
CA PHE A 274 3.97 30.72 -1.51
C PHE A 274 4.33 29.74 -2.65
N LEU A 275 3.37 28.94 -3.13
CA LEU A 275 3.60 27.96 -4.19
C LEU A 275 4.10 28.63 -5.48
N GLN A 276 3.53 29.77 -5.87
CA GLN A 276 4.01 30.55 -7.02
C GLN A 276 5.46 31.02 -6.88
N GLN A 277 5.93 31.30 -5.66
CA GLN A 277 7.29 31.79 -5.40
C GLN A 277 8.32 30.67 -5.25
N VAL A 278 7.95 29.54 -4.63
CA VAL A 278 8.91 28.47 -4.33
C VAL A 278 8.75 27.21 -5.18
N SER A 279 7.57 26.92 -5.73
CA SER A 279 7.37 25.81 -6.67
C SER A 279 6.63 26.30 -7.92
N VAL A 280 7.38 26.95 -8.81
CA VAL A 280 6.87 27.58 -10.05
C VAL A 280 6.15 26.58 -10.98
N ARG A 281 6.41 25.26 -10.82
CA ARG A 281 5.76 24.18 -11.57
C ARG A 281 4.50 23.62 -10.90
N THR A 282 4.14 24.06 -9.70
CA THR A 282 2.91 23.61 -9.04
C THR A 282 1.69 24.17 -9.77
N ARG A 283 0.83 23.28 -10.27
CA ARG A 283 -0.45 23.62 -10.88
C ARG A 283 -1.58 23.35 -9.89
N VAL A 284 -2.57 24.25 -9.83
CA VAL A 284 -3.70 24.12 -8.89
C VAL A 284 -5.02 24.06 -9.64
N TYR A 285 -5.88 23.14 -9.24
CA TYR A 285 -7.23 22.96 -9.74
C TYR A 285 -8.23 23.05 -8.60
N SER A 286 -9.33 23.78 -8.80
CA SER A 286 -10.36 23.92 -7.76
C SER A 286 -11.41 22.80 -7.82
N GLY A 287 -11.50 22.01 -6.75
CA GLY A 287 -12.50 20.98 -6.56
C GLY A 287 -12.00 19.57 -6.91
N ALA A 288 -11.79 18.76 -5.87
CA ALA A 288 -11.25 17.41 -5.96
C ALA A 288 -12.08 16.45 -6.83
N GLU A 289 -13.41 16.37 -6.59
CA GLU A 289 -14.27 15.42 -7.33
C GLU A 289 -14.40 15.77 -8.82
N ARG A 290 -14.46 17.06 -9.15
CA ARG A 290 -14.54 17.53 -10.54
C ARG A 290 -13.25 17.21 -11.29
N PHE A 291 -12.11 17.47 -10.64
CA PHE A 291 -10.81 17.12 -11.19
C PHE A 291 -10.70 15.63 -11.51
N VAL A 292 -11.11 14.77 -10.57
CA VAL A 292 -11.08 13.31 -10.77
C VAL A 292 -11.99 12.88 -11.92
N ALA A 293 -13.21 13.42 -11.99
CA ALA A 293 -14.14 13.11 -13.06
C ALA A 293 -13.59 13.52 -14.44
N GLU A 294 -13.00 14.72 -14.53
CA GLU A 294 -12.39 15.23 -15.77
C GLU A 294 -11.15 14.42 -16.17
N LEU A 295 -10.26 14.13 -15.21
CA LEU A 295 -9.07 13.29 -15.41
C LEU A 295 -9.46 11.93 -15.97
N HIS A 296 -10.43 11.28 -15.33
CA HIS A 296 -10.93 9.97 -15.71
C HIS A 296 -11.56 9.97 -17.11
N GLU A 297 -12.37 10.98 -17.42
CA GLU A 297 -12.99 11.10 -18.73
C GLU A 297 -11.94 11.31 -19.83
N ARG A 298 -10.99 12.23 -19.64
CA ARG A 298 -9.90 12.48 -20.59
C ARG A 298 -9.04 11.22 -20.79
N TRP A 299 -8.73 10.51 -19.70
CA TRP A 299 -8.00 9.25 -19.75
C TRP A 299 -8.70 8.17 -20.57
N LEU A 300 -10.00 7.95 -20.34
CA LEU A 300 -10.78 6.98 -21.10
C LEU A 300 -10.89 7.34 -22.58
N ARG A 301 -11.10 8.62 -22.92
CA ARG A 301 -11.13 9.07 -24.32
C ARG A 301 -9.80 8.80 -25.02
N ARG A 302 -8.68 9.00 -24.33
CA ARG A 302 -7.33 8.76 -24.87
C ARG A 302 -7.08 7.27 -25.12
N ARG A 303 -7.33 6.41 -24.12
CA ARG A 303 -7.31 4.94 -24.29
C ARG A 303 -8.25 4.43 -25.38
N GLY A 304 -9.43 5.05 -25.53
CA GLY A 304 -10.39 4.72 -26.58
C GLY A 304 -9.91 5.10 -27.98
N ARG A 305 -9.16 6.19 -28.13
CA ARG A 305 -8.50 6.57 -29.40
C ARG A 305 -7.36 5.60 -29.74
N ASP A 306 -6.58 5.17 -28.75
CA ASP A 306 -5.49 4.21 -28.94
C ASP A 306 -5.99 2.80 -29.23
N ALA A 307 -7.08 2.35 -28.60
CA ALA A 307 -7.73 1.09 -28.95
C ALA A 307 -8.29 1.11 -30.39
N GLY A 308 -8.72 2.28 -30.88
CA GLY A 308 -9.15 2.50 -32.26
C GLY A 308 -8.01 2.52 -33.29
N SER A 309 -6.78 2.90 -32.90
CA SER A 309 -5.59 2.90 -33.76
C SER A 309 -4.78 1.59 -33.70
N ALA A 310 -4.82 0.89 -32.56
CA ALA A 310 -4.13 -0.38 -32.33
C ALA A 310 -4.82 -1.60 -32.99
N ALA A 311 -6.05 -1.45 -33.49
CA ALA A 311 -6.79 -2.53 -34.15
C ALA A 311 -6.17 -3.02 -35.48
N MET A 312 -5.07 -2.43 -35.97
CA MET A 312 -4.39 -2.83 -37.21
C MET A 312 -2.96 -3.37 -37.04
N ALA A 313 -2.43 -3.49 -35.82
CA ALA A 313 -1.10 -4.06 -35.62
C ALA A 313 -1.02 -4.91 -34.34
N ALA A 314 -0.83 -6.22 -34.54
CA ALA A 314 -0.64 -7.31 -33.57
C ALA A 314 -1.93 -7.94 -32.99
N PRO A 315 -1.95 -9.28 -32.82
CA PRO A 315 -3.08 -9.95 -32.20
C PRO A 315 -3.17 -9.50 -30.74
N ALA A 316 -4.38 -9.09 -30.36
CA ALA A 316 -4.73 -8.71 -29.01
C ALA A 316 -4.27 -9.80 -28.02
N LEU A 317 -3.20 -9.50 -27.27
CA LEU A 317 -3.09 -10.00 -25.92
C LEU A 317 -4.22 -9.31 -25.16
N GLU A 318 -5.35 -10.00 -25.03
CA GLU A 318 -6.33 -9.69 -23.98
C GLU A 318 -5.53 -9.42 -22.69
N PRO A 319 -5.89 -8.42 -21.88
CA PRO A 319 -5.28 -8.27 -20.56
C PRO A 319 -5.47 -9.63 -19.89
N GLN A 320 -4.37 -10.37 -19.73
CA GLN A 320 -4.39 -11.68 -19.10
C GLN A 320 -5.12 -11.47 -17.79
N ARG A 321 -6.35 -12.00 -17.71
CA ARG A 321 -7.11 -12.09 -16.47
C ARG A 321 -6.13 -12.62 -15.45
N PHE A 322 -5.67 -11.74 -14.57
CA PHE A 322 -4.86 -12.10 -13.44
C PHE A 322 -5.77 -12.95 -12.57
N LEU A 323 -5.77 -14.26 -12.80
CA LEU A 323 -6.38 -15.21 -11.89
C LEU A 323 -5.62 -15.04 -10.57
N PRO A 324 -6.29 -14.63 -9.48
CA PRO A 324 -5.60 -14.36 -8.24
C PRO A 324 -4.91 -15.65 -7.76
N PRO A 325 -3.66 -15.61 -7.26
CA PRO A 325 -3.14 -16.74 -6.49
C PRO A 325 -4.02 -16.90 -5.25
N GLN A 326 -4.45 -18.13 -5.00
CA GLN A 326 -5.39 -18.48 -3.93
C GLN A 326 -4.87 -17.97 -2.58
N ARG A 327 -5.76 -17.30 -1.83
CA ARG A 327 -5.43 -16.54 -0.61
C ARG A 327 -5.21 -17.41 0.63
N GLU A 328 -5.60 -18.67 0.54
CA GLU A 328 -5.21 -19.72 1.46
C GLU A 328 -4.40 -20.75 0.68
N MET A 329 -3.37 -21.31 1.32
CA MET A 329 -2.64 -22.42 0.73
C MET A 329 -3.65 -23.56 0.48
N PRO A 330 -3.86 -23.98 -0.78
CA PRO A 330 -4.84 -25.01 -1.09
C PRO A 330 -4.50 -26.32 -0.38
N GLU A 331 -5.53 -27.12 -0.13
CA GLU A 331 -5.32 -28.49 0.37
C GLU A 331 -4.42 -29.22 -0.61
N ASN A 332 -3.35 -29.84 -0.08
CA ASN A 332 -2.30 -30.52 -0.84
C ASN A 332 -1.27 -29.63 -1.56
N ALA A 333 -1.04 -28.38 -1.15
CA ALA A 333 0.09 -27.61 -1.70
C ALA A 333 1.45 -28.06 -1.15
N VAL A 334 2.53 -27.80 -1.90
CA VAL A 334 3.92 -27.97 -1.45
C VAL A 334 4.43 -26.68 -0.81
N PHE A 335 4.95 -26.76 0.41
CA PHE A 335 5.60 -25.62 1.08
C PHE A 335 7.10 -25.64 0.82
N ILE A 336 7.64 -24.59 0.19
CA ILE A 336 9.07 -24.46 -0.11
C ILE A 336 9.72 -23.49 0.90
N SER A 337 10.70 -23.98 1.65
CA SER A 337 11.48 -23.21 2.63
C SER A 337 12.90 -22.97 2.11
N TYR A 338 13.33 -21.71 2.01
CA TYR A 338 14.57 -21.34 1.30
C TYR A 338 15.23 -20.10 1.91
N ALA A 339 16.51 -19.88 1.60
CA ALA A 339 17.17 -18.62 1.90
C ALA A 339 16.86 -17.58 0.81
N ARG A 340 16.62 -16.32 1.20
CA ARG A 340 16.20 -15.24 0.28
C ARG A 340 17.12 -15.09 -0.93
N GLU A 341 18.42 -15.28 -0.74
CA GLU A 341 19.45 -15.14 -1.76
C GLU A 341 19.38 -16.25 -2.83
N ASP A 342 18.70 -17.36 -2.52
CA ASP A 342 18.45 -18.47 -3.45
C ASP A 342 17.14 -18.28 -4.25
N LEU A 343 16.44 -17.14 -4.08
CA LEU A 343 15.15 -16.85 -4.74
C LEU A 343 15.15 -17.11 -6.26
N PRO A 344 16.19 -16.73 -7.04
CA PRO A 344 16.19 -17.01 -8.48
C PRO A 344 16.14 -18.50 -8.81
N ALA A 345 16.77 -19.35 -7.99
CA ALA A 345 16.70 -20.81 -8.15
C ALA A 345 15.34 -21.35 -7.73
N VAL A 346 14.78 -20.82 -6.65
CA VAL A 346 13.44 -21.23 -6.15
C VAL A 346 12.32 -20.83 -7.11
N GLN A 347 12.43 -19.69 -7.79
CA GLN A 347 11.49 -19.31 -8.85
C GLN A 347 11.51 -20.29 -10.02
N ARG A 348 12.68 -20.78 -10.42
CA ARG A 348 12.80 -21.84 -11.45
C ARG A 348 12.25 -23.17 -10.97
N LEU A 349 12.50 -23.52 -9.71
CA LEU A 349 11.95 -24.71 -9.08
C LEU A 349 10.42 -24.68 -9.10
N LYS A 350 9.85 -23.55 -8.69
CA LYS A 350 8.41 -23.29 -8.74
C LYS A 350 7.87 -23.41 -10.16
N ALA A 351 8.46 -22.70 -11.13
CA ALA A 351 7.98 -22.73 -12.50
C ALA A 351 7.96 -24.17 -13.06
N GLY A 352 8.97 -24.98 -12.74
CA GLY A 352 9.01 -26.39 -13.12
C GLY A 352 7.96 -27.26 -12.41
N LEU A 353 7.67 -26.98 -11.15
CA LEU A 353 6.63 -27.67 -10.37
C LEU A 353 5.22 -27.30 -10.83
N ASP A 354 4.97 -26.02 -11.12
CA ASP A 354 3.71 -25.54 -11.66
C ASP A 354 3.44 -26.13 -13.05
N ALA A 355 4.47 -26.23 -13.89
CA ALA A 355 4.39 -26.90 -15.19
C ALA A 355 4.07 -28.40 -15.07
N ALA A 356 4.41 -29.02 -13.94
CA ALA A 356 4.07 -30.40 -13.60
C ALA A 356 2.70 -30.54 -12.92
N GLY A 357 1.93 -29.45 -12.79
CA GLY A 357 0.61 -29.45 -12.14
C GLY A 357 0.67 -29.49 -10.61
N VAL A 358 1.83 -29.27 -10.00
CA VAL A 358 2.01 -29.26 -8.55
C VAL A 358 1.85 -27.83 -8.03
N THR A 359 0.83 -27.60 -7.20
CA THR A 359 0.65 -26.28 -6.58
C THR A 359 1.70 -26.03 -5.52
N THR A 360 2.51 -25.00 -5.72
CA THR A 360 3.59 -24.61 -4.80
C THR A 360 3.24 -23.35 -4.02
N TRP A 361 3.70 -23.31 -2.77
CA TRP A 361 3.59 -22.19 -1.86
C TRP A 361 4.95 -21.88 -1.28
N PHE A 362 5.37 -20.61 -1.28
CA PHE A 362 6.58 -20.16 -0.61
C PHE A 362 6.30 -18.84 0.10
N ASP A 363 6.80 -18.73 1.33
CA ASP A 363 6.48 -17.63 2.21
C ASP A 363 7.55 -16.55 2.10
N MET A 364 7.41 -15.60 1.17
CA MET A 364 8.21 -14.37 1.23
C MET A 364 7.75 -13.17 0.37
N GLU A 365 6.55 -13.16 -0.23
CA GLU A 365 6.11 -12.02 -1.07
C GLU A 365 4.76 -11.40 -0.72
N ARG A 366 4.18 -11.74 0.43
CA ARG A 366 3.04 -11.02 0.99
C ARG A 366 3.10 -11.23 2.48
N LEU A 367 3.24 -10.18 3.29
CA LEU A 367 2.61 -10.02 4.62
C LEU A 367 3.32 -8.93 5.44
N GLU A 368 2.51 -7.97 5.91
CA GLU A 368 2.82 -6.96 6.92
C GLU A 368 2.84 -7.57 8.36
N SER A 369 3.60 -6.99 9.30
CA SER A 369 3.75 -7.52 10.69
C SER A 369 2.64 -7.22 11.69
N GLY A 370 2.51 -8.14 12.66
CA GLY A 370 1.87 -8.04 13.98
C GLY A 370 1.45 -9.43 14.49
N ASP A 371 2.12 -9.96 15.54
CA ASP A 371 1.90 -11.17 16.38
C ASP A 371 1.39 -12.51 15.79
N ASP A 372 0.99 -12.57 14.53
CA ASP A 372 0.34 -13.72 13.91
C ASP A 372 1.27 -14.59 13.04
N TYR A 373 2.55 -14.23 12.97
CA TYR A 373 3.54 -14.84 12.08
C TYR A 373 3.80 -16.31 12.37
N ASP A 374 4.18 -16.62 13.61
CA ASP A 374 4.47 -17.99 14.00
C ASP A 374 3.24 -18.88 13.92
N ARG A 375 2.04 -18.30 14.14
CA ARG A 375 0.77 -19.02 14.02
C ARG A 375 0.46 -19.37 12.57
N LYS A 376 0.56 -18.40 11.64
CA LYS A 376 0.28 -18.62 10.20
C LYS A 376 1.26 -19.62 9.58
N ILE A 377 2.54 -19.53 9.90
CA ILE A 377 3.54 -20.45 9.35
C ILE A 377 3.37 -21.85 9.92
N ARG A 378 3.12 -21.97 11.23
CA ARG A 378 2.78 -23.26 11.83
C ARG A 378 1.50 -23.84 11.24
N GLN A 379 0.51 -23.01 10.91
CA GLN A 379 -0.72 -23.44 10.25
C GLN A 379 -0.48 -23.89 8.80
N ASN A 380 0.31 -23.14 8.02
CA ASN A 380 0.66 -23.49 6.65
C ASN A 380 1.52 -24.76 6.59
N ILE A 381 2.57 -24.82 7.42
CA ILE A 381 3.35 -26.06 7.60
C ILE A 381 2.47 -27.18 8.15
N GLY A 382 1.37 -26.89 8.84
CA GLY A 382 0.35 -27.86 9.30
C GLY A 382 -0.59 -28.36 8.20
N ARG A 383 -0.84 -27.58 7.15
CA ARG A 383 -1.78 -27.89 6.05
C ARG A 383 -1.09 -28.43 4.79
N CYS A 384 0.22 -28.25 4.62
CA CYS A 384 0.89 -28.59 3.37
C CYS A 384 0.94 -30.11 3.14
N ALA A 385 0.97 -30.55 1.88
CA ALA A 385 1.19 -31.94 1.56
C ALA A 385 2.65 -32.33 1.80
N PHE A 386 3.58 -31.58 1.21
CA PHE A 386 5.00 -31.82 1.34
C PHE A 386 5.72 -30.54 1.76
N PHE A 387 6.78 -30.71 2.54
CA PHE A 387 7.69 -29.66 2.95
C PHE A 387 9.02 -29.84 2.21
N VAL A 388 9.41 -28.84 1.41
CA VAL A 388 10.62 -28.85 0.58
C VAL A 388 11.62 -27.85 1.15
N PRO A 389 12.57 -28.29 1.99
CA PRO A 389 13.68 -27.45 2.40
C PRO A 389 14.70 -27.37 1.26
N VAL A 390 15.02 -26.15 0.84
CA VAL A 390 16.07 -25.86 -0.13
C VAL A 390 17.40 -25.83 0.60
N VAL A 391 18.36 -26.61 0.11
CA VAL A 391 19.71 -26.74 0.64
C VAL A 391 20.69 -26.16 -0.37
N SER A 392 21.51 -25.24 0.11
CA SER A 392 22.50 -24.49 -0.67
C SER A 392 23.66 -24.01 0.20
N ALA A 393 24.74 -23.56 -0.43
CA ALA A 393 25.85 -22.87 0.22
C ALA A 393 25.37 -21.62 0.99
N THR A 394 24.31 -20.96 0.54
CA THR A 394 23.68 -19.85 1.27
C THR A 394 23.10 -20.33 2.60
N THR A 395 22.35 -21.44 2.59
CA THR A 395 21.81 -22.02 3.83
C THR A 395 22.91 -22.57 4.75
N GLN A 396 24.05 -23.02 4.20
CA GLN A 396 25.22 -23.41 5.00
C GLN A 396 25.84 -22.23 5.74
N ARG A 397 26.04 -21.09 5.06
CA ARG A 397 26.66 -19.90 5.68
C ARG A 397 25.80 -19.27 6.77
N ARG A 398 24.47 -19.36 6.66
CA ARG A 398 23.54 -18.72 7.61
C ARG A 398 23.18 -19.68 8.75
N LEU A 399 23.94 -19.57 9.84
CA LEU A 399 23.69 -20.31 11.08
C LEU A 399 22.39 -19.86 11.76
N GLU A 400 22.04 -18.58 11.66
CA GLU A 400 20.79 -18.01 12.17
C GLU A 400 19.98 -17.37 11.03
N ALA A 401 18.79 -17.92 10.79
CA ALA A 401 17.85 -17.42 9.79
C ALA A 401 16.45 -17.97 10.03
N TYR A 402 15.44 -17.27 9.52
CA TYR A 402 14.04 -17.62 9.75
C TYR A 402 13.65 -19.01 9.25
N PHE A 403 14.18 -19.45 8.10
CA PHE A 403 13.97 -20.79 7.55
C PHE A 403 14.44 -21.91 8.51
N ARG A 404 15.38 -21.64 9.43
CA ARG A 404 15.79 -22.61 10.46
C ARG A 404 14.63 -22.93 11.41
N ARG A 405 13.81 -21.92 11.74
CA ARG A 405 12.61 -22.07 12.56
C ARG A 405 11.53 -22.85 11.82
N GLU A 406 11.36 -22.60 10.52
CA GLU A 406 10.46 -23.37 9.65
C GLU A 406 10.87 -24.85 9.58
N TRP A 407 12.17 -25.13 9.47
CA TRP A 407 12.68 -26.50 9.48
C TRP A 407 12.37 -27.20 10.80
N SER A 408 12.49 -26.50 11.93
CA SER A 408 12.07 -27.02 13.24
C SER A 408 10.57 -27.38 13.26
N TYR A 409 9.71 -26.49 12.75
CA TYR A 409 8.26 -26.75 12.68
C TYR A 409 7.92 -27.93 11.77
N ALA A 410 8.63 -28.09 10.65
CA ALA A 410 8.46 -29.25 9.76
C ALA A 410 8.90 -30.56 10.45
N VAL A 411 10.01 -30.53 11.19
CA VAL A 411 10.45 -31.67 12.02
C VAL A 411 9.39 -32.01 13.07
N ASP A 412 8.85 -31.02 13.78
CA ASP A 412 7.81 -31.25 14.78
C ASP A 412 6.54 -31.85 14.16
N ARG A 413 6.06 -31.33 13.03
CA ARG A 413 4.93 -31.93 12.31
C ARG A 413 5.21 -33.37 11.88
N SER A 414 6.41 -33.64 11.39
CA SER A 414 6.78 -34.99 10.93
C SER A 414 6.81 -36.04 12.03
N ARG A 415 6.77 -35.66 13.32
CA ARG A 415 6.61 -36.60 14.45
C ARG A 415 5.16 -37.10 14.60
N ASN A 416 4.19 -36.35 14.06
CA ASN A 416 2.77 -36.69 14.08
C ASN A 416 2.32 -37.41 12.80
N ILE A 417 3.26 -37.83 11.96
CA ILE A 417 3.01 -38.53 10.69
C ILE A 417 3.46 -39.98 10.86
N ALA A 418 2.66 -40.94 10.36
CA ALA A 418 2.94 -42.37 10.48
C ALA A 418 4.34 -42.73 9.95
N GLU A 419 5.02 -43.65 10.64
CA GLU A 419 6.34 -44.14 10.22
C GLU A 419 6.26 -44.72 8.80
N GLY A 420 7.08 -44.18 7.89
CA GLY A 420 7.12 -44.55 6.47
C GLY A 420 6.40 -43.60 5.51
N ALA A 421 5.56 -42.68 5.99
CA ALA A 421 4.91 -41.69 5.13
C ALA A 421 5.86 -40.51 4.80
N VAL A 422 5.98 -40.19 3.51
CA VAL A 422 6.86 -39.12 3.02
C VAL A 422 6.21 -37.76 3.25
N PHE A 423 6.95 -36.85 3.89
CA PHE A 423 6.52 -35.47 4.15
C PHE A 423 7.62 -34.45 3.83
N ILE A 424 8.87 -34.72 4.21
CA ILE A 424 10.01 -33.83 3.97
C ILE A 424 10.75 -34.28 2.72
N LEU A 425 10.99 -33.36 1.79
CA LEU A 425 11.65 -33.60 0.50
C LEU A 425 12.79 -32.59 0.30
N PRO A 426 14.01 -32.85 0.83
CA PRO A 426 15.12 -31.91 0.69
C PRO A 426 15.55 -31.76 -0.77
N VAL A 427 15.77 -30.52 -1.20
CA VAL A 427 16.23 -30.18 -2.55
C VAL A 427 17.55 -29.44 -2.46
N CYS A 428 18.62 -30.02 -3.01
CA CYS A 428 19.92 -29.36 -3.13
C CYS A 428 20.03 -28.65 -4.48
N ILE A 429 20.31 -27.35 -4.46
CA ILE A 429 20.36 -26.51 -5.68
C ILE A 429 21.78 -26.20 -6.17
N ASP A 430 22.81 -26.62 -5.44
CA ASP A 430 24.21 -26.40 -5.79
C ASP A 430 25.11 -27.60 -5.45
N GLY A 431 26.42 -27.36 -5.28
CA GLY A 431 27.40 -28.39 -4.98
C GLY A 431 27.35 -28.94 -3.54
N THR A 432 26.50 -28.39 -2.66
CA THR A 432 26.44 -28.79 -1.25
C THR A 432 26.17 -30.30 -1.12
N THR A 433 27.01 -30.99 -0.35
CA THR A 433 26.85 -32.43 -0.11
C THR A 433 25.94 -32.71 1.08
N GLU A 434 25.31 -33.89 1.11
CA GLU A 434 24.42 -34.29 2.22
C GLU A 434 25.17 -34.40 3.56
N ALA A 435 26.44 -34.82 3.51
CA ALA A 435 27.30 -34.94 4.68
C ALA A 435 27.65 -33.57 5.31
N GLU A 436 27.85 -32.56 4.47
CA GLU A 436 28.20 -31.20 4.89
C GLU A 436 26.98 -30.33 5.19
N ALA A 437 25.78 -30.80 4.82
CA ALA A 437 24.55 -30.04 4.98
C ALA A 437 24.21 -29.82 6.47
N LEU A 438 24.29 -28.56 6.91
CA LEU A 438 23.80 -28.08 8.19
C LEU A 438 22.26 -28.07 8.19
N VAL A 439 21.66 -29.24 8.24
CA VAL A 439 20.20 -29.46 8.34
C VAL A 439 19.87 -30.34 9.54
N PRO A 440 18.62 -30.34 10.04
CA PRO A 440 18.22 -31.27 11.10
C PRO A 440 18.52 -32.73 10.72
N GLU A 441 18.89 -33.57 11.69
CA GLU A 441 19.23 -34.99 11.45
C GLU A 441 18.12 -35.77 10.73
N LYS A 442 16.85 -35.41 10.99
CA LYS A 442 15.71 -36.02 10.31
C LYS A 442 15.69 -35.75 8.80
N PHE A 443 16.28 -34.66 8.33
CA PHE A 443 16.40 -34.36 6.91
C PHE A 443 17.50 -35.23 6.28
N LYS A 444 18.59 -35.51 7.01
CA LYS A 444 19.65 -36.43 6.56
C LYS A 444 19.20 -37.89 6.44
N ALA A 445 18.15 -38.26 7.17
CA ALA A 445 17.54 -39.59 7.09
C ALA A 445 16.67 -39.81 5.82
N VAL A 446 16.47 -38.77 4.99
CA VAL A 446 15.71 -38.86 3.73
C VAL A 446 16.59 -38.47 2.54
N HIS A 447 16.30 -39.02 1.36
CA HIS A 447 17.08 -38.79 0.14
C HIS A 447 16.96 -37.35 -0.38
N PHE A 448 18.10 -36.70 -0.70
CA PHE A 448 18.13 -35.33 -1.22
C PHE A 448 17.98 -35.35 -2.74
N SER A 449 17.06 -34.55 -3.26
CA SER A 449 16.93 -34.37 -4.70
C SER A 449 17.89 -33.28 -5.18
N ARG A 450 18.76 -33.59 -6.13
CA ARG A 450 19.69 -32.61 -6.71
C ARG A 450 19.05 -31.94 -7.91
N LEU A 451 18.76 -30.65 -7.79
CA LEU A 451 18.18 -29.82 -8.84
C LEU A 451 19.06 -28.57 -9.02
N PRO A 452 20.21 -28.68 -9.72
CA PRO A 452 21.14 -27.57 -9.89
C PRO A 452 20.46 -26.32 -10.42
N GLY A 453 20.67 -25.19 -9.74
CA GLY A 453 20.03 -23.92 -10.06
C GLY A 453 18.50 -23.93 -9.91
N GLY A 454 17.91 -24.93 -9.26
CA GLY A 454 16.46 -25.10 -9.11
C GLY A 454 15.77 -25.67 -10.35
N THR A 455 16.50 -26.26 -11.29
CA THR A 455 15.91 -26.82 -12.51
C THR A 455 15.22 -28.15 -12.21
N VAL A 456 13.89 -28.20 -12.33
CA VAL A 456 13.10 -29.43 -12.12
C VAL A 456 13.40 -30.44 -13.23
N THR A 457 13.83 -31.65 -12.86
CA THR A 457 14.00 -32.74 -13.80
C THR A 457 12.68 -33.48 -14.03
N PRO A 458 12.47 -34.10 -15.21
CA PRO A 458 11.29 -34.94 -15.47
C PRO A 458 11.13 -36.10 -14.48
N GLU A 459 12.23 -36.63 -13.95
CA GLU A 459 12.23 -37.68 -12.91
C GLU A 459 11.65 -37.14 -11.59
N PHE A 460 12.06 -35.94 -11.18
CA PHE A 460 11.58 -35.32 -9.95
C PHE A 460 10.09 -34.96 -10.03
N ALA A 461 9.66 -34.42 -11.17
CA ALA A 461 8.25 -34.11 -11.43
C ALA A 461 7.38 -35.37 -11.37
N ARG A 462 7.80 -36.46 -12.04
CA ARG A 462 7.09 -37.76 -11.99
C ARG A 462 6.99 -38.31 -10.57
N ARG A 463 8.10 -38.31 -9.82
CA ARG A 463 8.13 -38.77 -8.42
C ARG A 463 7.17 -37.98 -7.54
N LEU A 464 7.11 -36.65 -7.69
CA LEU A 464 6.16 -35.82 -6.95
C LEU A 464 4.71 -36.14 -7.31
N ALA A 465 4.41 -36.31 -8.60
CA ALA A 465 3.06 -36.69 -9.05
C ALA A 465 2.62 -38.06 -8.48
N GLU A 466 3.52 -39.05 -8.42
CA GLU A 466 3.26 -40.36 -7.78
C GLU A 466 3.01 -40.22 -6.28
N LEU A 467 3.80 -39.40 -5.58
CA LEU A 467 3.62 -39.13 -4.16
C LEU A 467 2.28 -38.44 -3.87
N PHE A 468 1.84 -37.54 -4.75
CA PHE A 468 0.50 -36.94 -4.67
C PHE A 468 -0.61 -37.96 -4.92
N GLY A 469 -0.47 -38.80 -5.95
CA GLY A 469 -1.45 -39.84 -6.29
C GLY A 469 -1.64 -40.91 -5.21
N SER A 470 -0.59 -41.23 -4.44
CA SER A 470 -0.65 -42.19 -3.32
C SER A 470 -1.34 -41.65 -2.06
N ARG A 471 -1.46 -40.33 -1.90
CA ARG A 471 -2.13 -39.69 -0.74
C ARG A 471 -3.62 -39.46 -0.92
N VAL A 472 -4.11 -39.43 -2.16
CA VAL A 472 -5.53 -39.20 -2.49
C VAL A 472 -6.34 -40.51 -2.46
N ARG A 473 -5.69 -41.66 -2.27
CA ARG A 473 -6.33 -42.98 -2.18
C ARG A 473 -6.62 -43.42 -0.77
#